data_AF-A0A9R1JZL5-F1
#
_entry.id   AF-A0A9R1JZL5-F1
#
_cell.length_a   1.000
_cell.length_b   1.000
_cell.length_c   1.000
_cell.angle_alpha   90.00
_cell.angle_beta   90.00
_cell.angle_gamma   90.00
#
_symmetry.space_group_name_H-M   'P 1'
#
loop_
_entity.id
_entity.type
_entity.pdbx_description
1 polymer ?
#
loop_
_entity_poly.entity_id
_entity_poly.type
_entity_poly.pdbx_seq_one_letter_code
_entity_poly.pdbx_strand_id
1 'polypeptide(L)'
;MALVPSRTLVSDQGAFALGFFSPSNATGKMYVGIWFNDIPQRNRTVVWVANRDEPITDASSAMLAVADDSGLVLSETDGRRELWKANTATLWQSFENPSDAILAGMPLRTSHRTRPPSRVVSWRGPEDPSRGAFSGVSPLMYLTISTGADGETYSTFGLSDGSSKVWYKAEYSGEVAFLRWNASSSEWTPISRSPAYKCNTYGYCGAYGYCDNTDAIPTCRCLDGFGPSDEAEWAGGNFSRGCRRKEALRCGGGDGFLTLPAMKAPDRFLRLWNKSFDDCAAECSSSCSCVAYAYASWLEN
;
A
#
# COMPACT_ATOMS: atom_id res chain seq x y z
N MET A 1 -7.25 -21.30 -29.35
CA MET A 1 -6.57 -22.08 -28.28
C MET A 1 -7.37 -21.90 -27.01
N ALA A 2 -7.65 -22.98 -26.29
CA ALA A 2 -8.53 -22.95 -25.12
C ALA A 2 -7.88 -23.64 -23.92
N LEU A 3 -8.06 -23.04 -22.75
CA LEU A 3 -7.63 -23.58 -21.47
C LEU A 3 -8.82 -24.19 -20.74
N VAL A 4 -8.66 -25.43 -20.28
CA VAL A 4 -9.64 -26.22 -19.53
C VAL A 4 -9.07 -26.59 -18.16
N PRO A 5 -9.88 -27.02 -17.18
CA PRO A 5 -9.41 -27.23 -15.80
C PRO A 5 -8.23 -28.17 -15.61
N SER A 6 -8.04 -29.15 -16.51
CA SER A 6 -6.91 -30.09 -16.47
C SER A 6 -5.59 -29.52 -17.02
N ARG A 7 -5.59 -28.27 -17.52
CA ARG A 7 -4.44 -27.63 -18.15
C ARG A 7 -4.08 -26.34 -17.43
N THR A 8 -2.78 -26.04 -17.45
CA THR A 8 -2.22 -24.79 -16.94
C THR A 8 -1.31 -24.19 -18.00
N LEU A 9 -1.21 -22.86 -18.00
CA LEU A 9 -0.19 -22.12 -18.74
C LEU A 9 0.89 -21.71 -17.76
N VAL A 10 2.14 -21.94 -18.11
CA VAL A 10 3.29 -21.58 -17.29
C VAL A 10 4.00 -20.42 -17.98
N SER A 11 4.41 -19.40 -17.21
CA SER A 11 5.18 -18.28 -17.76
C SER A 11 6.53 -18.76 -18.30
N ASP A 12 7.12 -18.02 -19.23
CA ASP A 12 8.37 -18.39 -19.92
C ASP A 12 9.51 -18.82 -18.98
N GLN A 13 9.65 -18.13 -17.85
CA GLN A 13 10.67 -18.41 -16.82
C GLN A 13 10.16 -19.31 -15.68
N GLY A 14 8.96 -19.87 -15.80
CA GLY A 14 8.39 -20.80 -14.83
C GLY A 14 7.99 -20.18 -13.48
N ALA A 15 8.05 -18.85 -13.34
CA ALA A 15 7.77 -18.17 -12.08
C ALA A 15 6.28 -18.20 -11.70
N PHE A 16 5.40 -18.14 -12.70
CA PHE A 16 3.95 -18.08 -12.52
C PHE A 16 3.25 -19.13 -13.36
N ALA A 17 2.10 -19.56 -12.88
CA ALA A 17 1.18 -20.39 -13.65
C ALA A 17 -0.23 -19.80 -13.60
N LEU A 18 -0.93 -19.90 -14.73
CA LEU A 18 -2.33 -19.55 -14.89
C LEU A 18 -3.14 -20.84 -15.09
N GLY A 19 -4.28 -20.93 -14.42
CA GLY A 19 -5.21 -22.03 -14.63
C GLY A 19 -6.39 -22.02 -13.66
N PHE A 20 -7.06 -23.16 -13.58
CA PHE A 20 -8.23 -23.33 -12.74
C PHE A 20 -7.85 -23.82 -11.34
N PHE A 21 -8.55 -23.32 -10.32
CA PHE A 21 -8.35 -23.75 -8.94
C PHE A 21 -9.65 -23.62 -8.13
N SER A 22 -9.71 -24.39 -7.04
CA SER A 22 -10.76 -24.28 -6.02
C SER A 22 -10.12 -23.99 -4.68
N PRO A 23 -10.51 -22.92 -3.96
CA PRO A 23 -10.09 -22.69 -2.59
C PRO A 23 -10.52 -23.84 -1.68
N SER A 24 -9.68 -24.22 -0.72
CA SER A 24 -9.92 -25.36 0.18
C SER A 24 -11.25 -25.31 0.92
N ASN A 25 -11.78 -24.10 1.17
CA ASN A 25 -13.02 -23.87 1.92
C ASN A 25 -14.25 -23.59 1.02
N ALA A 26 -14.10 -23.61 -0.31
CA ALA A 26 -15.17 -23.27 -1.25
C ALA A 26 -15.58 -24.50 -2.06
N THR A 27 -16.40 -25.38 -1.45
CA THR A 27 -16.95 -26.56 -2.11
C THR A 27 -17.84 -26.16 -3.29
N GLY A 28 -17.62 -26.79 -4.44
CA GLY A 28 -18.42 -26.56 -5.66
C GLY A 28 -18.18 -25.23 -6.37
N LYS A 29 -17.19 -24.43 -5.94
CA LYS A 29 -16.79 -23.20 -6.64
C LYS A 29 -15.40 -23.34 -7.24
N MET A 30 -15.26 -22.92 -8.48
CA MET A 30 -13.99 -22.91 -9.19
C MET A 30 -13.71 -21.52 -9.77
N TYR A 31 -12.43 -21.20 -9.85
CA TYR A 31 -11.93 -19.91 -10.29
C TYR A 31 -10.77 -20.09 -11.25
N VAL A 32 -10.56 -19.10 -12.11
CA VAL A 32 -9.34 -18.93 -12.88
C VAL A 32 -8.44 -17.93 -12.17
N GLY A 33 -7.18 -18.30 -11.96
CA GLY A 33 -6.22 -17.41 -11.31
C GLY A 33 -4.80 -17.62 -11.76
N ILE A 34 -3.93 -16.73 -11.29
CA ILE A 34 -2.47 -16.80 -11.44
C ILE A 34 -1.86 -17.05 -10.07
N TRP A 35 -0.87 -17.92 -9.98
CA TRP A 35 -0.14 -18.22 -8.75
C TRP A 35 1.35 -18.39 -8.99
N PHE A 36 2.16 -18.34 -7.91
CA PHE A 36 3.57 -18.72 -7.96
C PHE A 36 3.70 -20.23 -8.23
N ASN A 37 4.31 -20.59 -9.35
CA ASN A 37 4.29 -21.96 -9.87
C ASN A 37 5.20 -22.92 -9.08
N ASP A 38 6.27 -22.39 -8.48
CA ASP A 38 7.24 -23.15 -7.69
C ASP A 38 6.86 -23.25 -6.20
N ILE A 39 5.76 -22.64 -5.77
CA ILE A 39 5.21 -22.83 -4.42
C ILE A 39 4.29 -24.07 -4.43
N PRO A 40 4.49 -25.04 -3.52
CA PRO A 40 3.69 -26.26 -3.47
C PRO A 40 2.19 -26.00 -3.33
N GLN A 41 1.36 -26.90 -3.89
CA GLN A 41 -0.10 -26.73 -3.91
C GLN A 41 -0.73 -26.54 -2.53
N ARG A 42 -0.16 -27.14 -1.47
CA ARG A 42 -0.65 -26.98 -0.09
C ARG A 42 -0.57 -25.54 0.41
N ASN A 43 0.42 -24.77 -0.07
CA ASN A 43 0.66 -23.37 0.27
C ASN A 43 0.45 -22.47 -0.97
N ARG A 44 -0.38 -22.90 -1.93
CA ARG A 44 -0.58 -22.19 -3.20
C ARG A 44 -0.96 -20.74 -2.92
N THR A 45 -0.15 -19.84 -3.47
CA THR A 45 -0.32 -18.41 -3.31
C THR A 45 -0.86 -17.83 -4.60
N VAL A 46 -2.16 -17.56 -4.62
CA VAL A 46 -2.86 -16.96 -5.75
C VAL A 46 -2.69 -15.44 -5.67
N VAL A 47 -2.25 -14.82 -6.77
CA VAL A 47 -1.90 -13.40 -6.85
C VAL A 47 -2.85 -12.61 -7.75
N TRP A 48 -3.71 -13.30 -8.48
CA TRP A 48 -4.74 -12.70 -9.33
C TRP A 48 -5.88 -13.69 -9.59
N VAL A 49 -7.12 -13.21 -9.65
CA VAL A 49 -8.32 -14.03 -9.92
C VAL A 49 -9.19 -13.32 -10.96
N ALA A 50 -9.56 -14.04 -12.03
CA ALA A 50 -10.40 -13.50 -13.11
C ALA A 50 -11.85 -13.29 -12.65
N ASN A 51 -12.49 -14.40 -12.28
CA ASN A 51 -13.92 -14.50 -12.03
C ASN A 51 -14.22 -14.47 -10.53
N ARG A 52 -13.62 -13.50 -9.83
CA ARG A 52 -13.71 -13.38 -8.36
C ARG A 52 -15.15 -13.21 -7.87
N ASP A 53 -15.98 -12.51 -8.64
CA ASP A 53 -17.37 -12.19 -8.28
C ASP A 53 -18.36 -13.24 -8.80
N GLU A 54 -18.02 -13.94 -9.89
CA GLU A 54 -18.86 -14.94 -10.58
C GLU A 54 -18.14 -16.30 -10.63
N PRO A 55 -18.23 -17.13 -9.58
CA PRO A 55 -17.57 -18.43 -9.54
C PRO A 55 -18.12 -19.42 -10.57
N ILE A 56 -17.25 -20.27 -11.11
CA ILE A 56 -17.63 -21.40 -11.96
C ILE A 56 -18.35 -22.43 -11.10
N THR A 57 -19.51 -22.88 -11.58
CA THR A 57 -20.34 -23.88 -10.91
C THR A 57 -20.38 -25.21 -11.66
N ASP A 58 -20.21 -25.20 -12.97
CA ASP A 58 -20.01 -26.40 -13.78
C ASP A 58 -18.57 -26.48 -14.30
N ALA A 59 -17.70 -27.07 -13.49
CA ALA A 59 -16.30 -27.24 -13.85
C ALA A 59 -16.09 -28.15 -15.07
N SER A 60 -17.03 -29.03 -15.40
CA SER A 60 -16.86 -29.99 -16.50
C SER A 60 -16.93 -29.34 -17.88
N SER A 61 -17.67 -28.23 -17.98
CA SER A 61 -17.90 -27.46 -19.21
C SER A 61 -17.18 -26.10 -19.22
N ALA A 62 -16.37 -25.82 -18.19
CA ALA A 62 -15.68 -24.56 -18.03
C ALA A 62 -14.50 -24.44 -19.01
N MET A 63 -14.41 -23.28 -19.69
CA MET A 63 -13.37 -23.01 -20.66
C MET A 63 -12.97 -21.54 -20.66
N LEU A 64 -11.67 -21.29 -20.68
CA LEU A 64 -11.08 -19.96 -20.90
C LEU A 64 -10.49 -19.93 -22.31
N ALA A 65 -10.99 -19.06 -23.18
CA ALA A 65 -10.62 -19.03 -24.58
C ALA A 65 -10.60 -17.61 -25.15
N VAL A 66 -9.88 -17.45 -26.26
CA VAL A 66 -9.92 -16.21 -27.04
C VAL A 66 -11.14 -16.28 -27.95
N ALA A 67 -12.05 -15.32 -27.81
CA ALA A 67 -13.22 -15.15 -28.66
C ALA A 67 -12.86 -14.47 -29.99
N ASP A 68 -13.79 -14.45 -30.93
CA ASP A 68 -13.59 -13.91 -32.29
C ASP A 68 -13.21 -12.41 -32.29
N ASP A 69 -13.64 -11.67 -31.27
CA ASP A 69 -13.29 -10.26 -31.07
C ASP A 69 -11.93 -10.06 -30.38
N SER A 70 -11.10 -11.10 -30.33
CA SER A 70 -9.80 -11.12 -29.63
C SER A 70 -9.89 -10.89 -28.12
N GLY A 71 -11.09 -10.95 -27.52
CA GLY A 71 -11.29 -10.91 -26.08
C GLY A 71 -10.97 -12.25 -25.43
N LEU A 72 -10.36 -12.22 -24.25
CA LEU A 72 -10.23 -13.41 -23.40
C LEU A 72 -11.52 -13.60 -22.62
N VAL A 73 -12.22 -14.71 -22.86
CA VAL A 73 -13.54 -15.01 -22.30
C VAL A 73 -13.47 -16.28 -21.46
N LEU A 74 -14.04 -16.22 -20.26
CA LEU A 74 -14.35 -17.38 -19.43
C LEU A 74 -15.84 -17.69 -19.55
N SER A 75 -16.14 -18.94 -19.90
CA SER A 75 -17.51 -19.43 -20.01
C SER A 75 -17.67 -20.81 -19.39
N GLU A 76 -18.91 -21.16 -19.03
CA GLU A 76 -19.34 -22.52 -18.69
C GLU A 76 -20.54 -22.92 -19.55
N THR A 77 -21.04 -24.15 -19.38
CA THR A 77 -22.13 -24.74 -20.16
C THR A 77 -21.85 -24.73 -21.67
N ASP A 78 -20.63 -25.12 -22.04
CA ASP A 78 -20.14 -25.19 -23.42
C ASP A 78 -20.25 -23.85 -24.17
N GLY A 79 -20.02 -22.75 -23.46
CA GLY A 79 -20.03 -21.40 -24.02
C GLY A 79 -21.39 -20.69 -23.96
N ARG A 80 -22.43 -21.29 -23.38
CA ARG A 80 -23.76 -20.66 -23.26
C ARG A 80 -23.84 -19.59 -22.17
N ARG A 81 -22.98 -19.69 -21.15
CA ARG A 81 -22.92 -18.73 -20.03
C ARG A 81 -21.53 -18.13 -19.97
N GLU A 82 -21.44 -16.84 -20.28
CA GLU A 82 -20.25 -16.03 -20.03
C GLU A 82 -20.19 -15.67 -18.54
N LEU A 83 -19.05 -15.95 -17.91
CA LEU A 83 -18.81 -15.66 -16.49
C LEU A 83 -17.89 -14.45 -16.31
N TRP A 84 -16.97 -14.24 -17.24
CA TRP A 84 -16.01 -13.14 -17.20
C TRP A 84 -15.42 -12.89 -18.58
N LYS A 85 -15.10 -11.63 -18.88
CA LYS A 85 -14.44 -11.22 -20.11
C LYS A 85 -13.44 -10.11 -19.85
N ALA A 86 -12.27 -10.21 -20.48
CA ALA A 86 -11.27 -9.15 -20.49
C ALA A 86 -11.79 -7.93 -21.28
N ASN A 87 -11.69 -6.73 -20.73
CA ASN A 87 -12.08 -5.50 -21.41
C ASN A 87 -11.07 -5.18 -22.54
N THR A 88 -11.52 -5.13 -23.80
CA THR A 88 -10.68 -5.06 -25.01
C THR A 88 -10.48 -3.66 -25.62
N ALA A 89 -10.89 -2.58 -24.94
CA ALA A 89 -10.70 -1.21 -25.45
C ALA A 89 -9.21 -0.81 -25.63
N THR A 90 -8.30 -1.54 -24.97
CA THR A 90 -6.83 -1.55 -25.15
C THR A 90 -6.34 -2.97 -24.83
N LEU A 91 -5.15 -3.38 -25.30
CA LEU A 91 -4.51 -4.67 -24.95
C LEU A 91 -4.59 -4.91 -23.42
N TRP A 92 -5.48 -5.80 -23.00
CA TRP A 92 -5.81 -6.04 -21.59
C TRP A 92 -4.61 -6.65 -20.85
N GLN A 93 -4.28 -6.11 -19.68
CA GLN A 93 -3.23 -6.64 -18.80
C GLN A 93 -3.75 -6.79 -17.36
N SER A 94 -3.44 -7.93 -16.73
CA SER A 94 -3.80 -8.20 -15.33
C SER A 94 -3.17 -7.22 -14.34
N PHE A 95 -2.04 -6.60 -14.72
CA PHE A 95 -1.32 -5.61 -13.91
C PHE A 95 -2.06 -4.29 -13.75
N GLU A 96 -3.04 -3.99 -14.63
CA GLU A 96 -3.90 -2.81 -14.56
C GLU A 96 -5.18 -3.06 -13.74
N ASN A 97 -5.44 -4.32 -13.34
CA ASN A 97 -6.62 -4.74 -12.58
C ASN A 97 -6.22 -5.72 -11.43
N PRO A 98 -5.46 -5.25 -10.43
CA PRO A 98 -5.01 -6.09 -9.32
C PRO A 98 -6.20 -6.56 -8.47
N SER A 99 -6.12 -7.78 -7.92
CA SER A 99 -7.16 -8.32 -7.02
C SER A 99 -6.98 -7.79 -5.60
N ASP A 100 -6.07 -8.40 -4.85
CA ASP A 100 -5.65 -8.03 -3.50
C ASP A 100 -4.12 -7.92 -3.38
N ALA A 101 -3.39 -8.24 -4.46
CA ALA A 101 -1.94 -8.35 -4.50
C ALA A 101 -1.30 -7.43 -5.55
N ILE A 102 -0.11 -6.93 -5.22
CA ILE A 102 0.73 -6.13 -6.11
C ILE A 102 2.10 -6.82 -6.23
N LEU A 103 2.52 -7.10 -7.46
CA LEU A 103 3.74 -7.81 -7.79
C LEU A 103 4.82 -6.87 -8.31
N ALA A 104 6.06 -7.36 -8.34
CA ALA A 104 7.15 -6.62 -8.95
C ALA A 104 6.83 -6.28 -10.42
N GLY A 105 6.98 -5.00 -10.77
CA GLY A 105 6.64 -4.45 -12.08
C GLY A 105 5.19 -3.97 -12.23
N MET A 106 4.30 -4.22 -11.26
CA MET A 106 2.93 -3.67 -11.30
C MET A 106 2.93 -2.17 -10.95
N PRO A 107 2.22 -1.32 -11.72
CA PRO A 107 2.09 0.09 -11.42
C PRO A 107 1.17 0.32 -10.21
N LEU A 108 1.71 0.85 -9.11
CA LEU A 108 0.91 1.51 -8.09
C LEU A 108 0.67 2.96 -8.54
N ARG A 109 -0.59 3.34 -8.71
CA ARG A 109 -0.92 4.75 -8.89
C ARG A 109 -0.60 5.51 -7.60
N THR A 110 0.32 6.46 -7.67
CA THR A 110 0.76 7.27 -6.53
C THR A 110 0.70 8.73 -6.92
N SER A 111 -0.17 9.51 -6.30
CA SER A 111 -0.10 10.96 -6.48
C SER A 111 1.22 11.49 -5.93
N HIS A 112 1.94 12.25 -6.77
CA HIS A 112 3.08 13.17 -6.53
C HIS A 112 4.37 12.90 -7.30
N ARG A 113 4.89 13.99 -7.90
CA ARG A 113 6.14 14.14 -8.66
C ARG A 113 7.38 13.87 -7.81
N THR A 114 8.29 12.99 -8.25
CA THR A 114 9.73 13.04 -7.91
C THR A 114 10.62 12.25 -8.90
N ARG A 115 11.91 12.61 -8.89
CA ARG A 115 13.05 12.12 -9.70
C ARG A 115 13.64 10.78 -9.16
N PRO A 116 14.63 10.14 -9.82
CA PRO A 116 15.10 8.76 -9.57
C PRO A 116 15.70 8.51 -8.16
N PRO A 117 15.95 7.24 -7.77
CA PRO A 117 15.96 6.80 -6.37
C PRO A 117 17.08 7.38 -5.49
N SER A 118 16.73 7.65 -4.24
CA SER A 118 17.63 8.08 -3.16
C SER A 118 18.53 6.92 -2.68
N ARG A 119 19.84 7.20 -2.53
CA ARG A 119 20.84 6.29 -1.94
C ARG A 119 21.03 6.68 -0.47
N VAL A 120 20.78 5.77 0.47
CA VAL A 120 21.02 6.01 1.90
C VAL A 120 22.52 5.87 2.16
N VAL A 121 23.15 6.81 2.87
CA VAL A 121 24.57 6.78 3.23
C VAL A 121 24.68 6.87 4.74
N SER A 122 25.45 5.98 5.36
CA SER A 122 25.63 5.94 6.82
C SER A 122 26.29 7.22 7.33
N TRP A 123 26.14 7.51 8.61
CA TRP A 123 26.99 8.47 9.31
C TRP A 123 28.43 7.93 9.38
N ARG A 124 29.41 8.82 9.50
CA ARG A 124 30.83 8.46 9.68
C ARG A 124 31.09 7.94 11.09
N GLY A 125 30.30 8.37 12.07
CA GLY A 125 30.33 7.87 13.44
C GLY A 125 29.09 8.28 14.25
N PRO A 126 28.96 7.82 15.51
CA PRO A 126 27.80 8.10 16.37
C PRO A 126 27.55 9.60 16.64
N GLU A 127 28.61 10.40 16.59
CA GLU A 127 28.62 11.86 16.84
C GLU A 127 29.02 12.64 15.58
N ASP A 128 29.23 11.96 14.44
CA ASP A 128 29.72 12.56 13.19
C ASP A 128 28.76 12.26 12.04
N PRO A 129 27.82 13.19 11.73
CA PRO A 129 26.83 13.03 10.67
C PRO A 129 27.40 13.17 9.26
N SER A 130 28.71 13.38 9.09
CA SER A 130 29.33 13.41 7.76
C SER A 130 29.19 12.05 7.06
N ARG A 131 29.27 12.06 5.72
CA ARG A 131 29.09 10.85 4.89
C ARG A 131 30.07 9.74 5.31
N GLY A 132 29.51 8.65 5.81
CA GLY A 132 30.19 7.42 6.17
C GLY A 132 30.44 6.50 4.97
N ALA A 133 31.21 5.45 5.20
CA ALA A 133 31.69 4.55 4.16
C ALA A 133 30.62 3.59 3.61
N PHE A 134 29.44 3.49 4.25
CA PHE A 134 28.40 2.55 3.83
C PHE A 134 27.29 3.28 3.08
N SER A 135 27.01 2.85 1.85
CA SER A 135 25.82 3.29 1.10
C SER A 135 24.90 2.12 0.83
N GLY A 136 23.62 2.24 1.19
CA GLY A 136 22.58 1.24 0.96
C GLY A 136 21.57 1.68 -0.10
N VAL A 137 21.36 0.83 -1.10
CA VAL A 137 20.07 0.65 -1.75
C VAL A 137 19.44 -0.60 -1.14
N SER A 138 18.11 -0.70 -1.06
CA SER A 138 17.48 -1.94 -0.59
C SER A 138 17.97 -3.11 -1.46
N PRO A 139 18.63 -4.14 -0.90
CA PRO A 139 19.12 -5.26 -1.70
C PRO A 139 17.98 -6.12 -2.26
N LEU A 140 16.77 -5.95 -1.71
CA LEU A 140 15.58 -6.71 -2.09
C LEU A 140 14.89 -6.11 -3.33
N MET A 141 14.76 -4.78 -3.39
CA MET A 141 13.89 -4.11 -4.36
C MET A 141 14.38 -2.72 -4.73
N TYR A 142 14.04 -2.27 -5.93
CA TYR A 142 14.20 -0.88 -6.37
C TYR A 142 12.83 -0.28 -6.66
N LEU A 143 12.64 1.00 -6.34
CA LEU A 143 11.43 1.76 -6.62
C LEU A 143 11.66 2.64 -7.86
N THR A 144 10.75 2.58 -8.82
CA THR A 144 10.72 3.45 -9.99
C THR A 144 9.49 4.32 -9.91
N ILE A 145 9.67 5.63 -10.04
CA ILE A 145 8.58 6.60 -10.08
C ILE A 145 8.55 7.20 -11.48
N SER A 146 7.42 7.09 -12.17
CA SER A 146 7.19 7.61 -13.52
C SER A 146 5.99 8.55 -13.53
N THR A 147 6.12 9.71 -14.17
CA THR A 147 5.00 10.64 -14.37
C THR A 147 4.47 10.48 -15.80
N GLY A 148 3.19 10.16 -15.92
CA GLY A 148 2.45 10.08 -17.18
C GLY A 148 2.24 11.45 -17.82
N ALA A 149 1.86 11.45 -19.10
CA ALA A 149 1.66 12.67 -19.89
C ALA A 149 0.49 13.55 -19.40
N ASP A 150 -0.44 12.95 -18.65
CA ASP A 150 -1.56 13.59 -17.96
C ASP A 150 -1.16 14.23 -16.61
N GLY A 151 0.09 14.04 -16.17
CA GLY A 151 0.59 14.51 -14.88
C GLY A 151 0.33 13.54 -13.72
N GLU A 152 -0.32 12.40 -13.96
CA GLU A 152 -0.46 11.32 -12.98
C GLU A 152 0.90 10.67 -12.75
N THR A 153 1.19 10.27 -11.52
CA THR A 153 2.45 9.60 -11.19
C THR A 153 2.19 8.16 -10.77
N TYR A 154 3.05 7.26 -11.21
CA TYR A 154 3.00 5.84 -10.92
C TYR A 154 4.30 5.45 -10.24
N SER A 155 4.19 4.64 -9.19
CA SER A 155 5.32 4.00 -8.55
C SER A 155 5.26 2.52 -8.85
N THR A 156 6.29 1.96 -9.47
CA THR A 156 6.48 0.52 -9.60
C THR A 156 7.64 0.11 -8.72
N PHE A 157 7.61 -1.11 -8.18
CA PHE A 157 8.80 -1.69 -7.57
C PHE A 157 9.29 -2.86 -8.41
N GLY A 158 10.60 -2.97 -8.59
CA GLY A 158 11.24 -4.15 -9.16
C GLY A 158 12.03 -4.89 -8.08
N LEU A 159 12.30 -6.16 -8.34
CA LEU A 159 13.13 -6.99 -7.48
C LEU A 159 14.54 -7.08 -8.04
N SER A 160 15.53 -7.08 -7.16
CA SER A 160 16.92 -7.33 -7.55
C SER A 160 17.08 -8.79 -8.00
N ASP A 161 18.01 -9.05 -8.92
CA ASP A 161 18.30 -10.41 -9.37
C ASP A 161 18.71 -11.32 -8.22
N GLY A 162 18.18 -12.55 -8.21
CA GLY A 162 18.42 -13.52 -7.15
C GLY A 162 17.72 -13.23 -5.82
N SER A 163 16.90 -12.18 -5.73
CA SER A 163 16.11 -11.89 -4.54
C SER A 163 15.00 -12.92 -4.32
N SER A 164 14.58 -13.06 -3.06
CA SER A 164 13.41 -13.87 -2.73
C SER A 164 12.14 -13.23 -3.28
N LYS A 165 11.16 -14.07 -3.63
CA LYS A 165 9.84 -13.58 -4.04
C LYS A 165 9.23 -12.72 -2.95
N VAL A 166 8.53 -11.67 -3.36
CA VAL A 166 7.77 -10.82 -2.46
C VAL A 166 6.30 -10.84 -2.82
N TRP A 167 5.46 -10.61 -1.83
CA TRP A 167 4.01 -10.54 -1.98
C TRP A 167 3.49 -9.36 -1.16
N TYR A 168 3.06 -8.30 -1.85
CA TYR A 168 2.39 -7.17 -1.21
C TYR A 168 0.90 -7.38 -1.34
N LYS A 169 0.18 -7.56 -0.22
CA LYS A 169 -1.24 -7.91 -0.21
C LYS A 169 -2.04 -7.17 0.85
N ALA A 170 -3.31 -6.92 0.54
CA ALA A 170 -4.31 -6.52 1.53
C ALA A 170 -4.97 -7.76 2.14
N GLU A 171 -4.95 -7.87 3.46
CA GLU A 171 -5.68 -8.90 4.22
C GLU A 171 -7.14 -8.50 4.40
N TYR A 172 -8.01 -9.49 4.64
CA TYR A 172 -9.44 -9.27 4.90
C TYR A 172 -9.71 -8.39 6.13
N SER A 173 -8.75 -8.29 7.05
CA SER A 173 -8.81 -7.42 8.23
C SER A 173 -8.59 -5.93 7.89
N GLY A 174 -8.20 -5.61 6.66
CA GLY A 174 -7.79 -4.27 6.25
C GLY A 174 -6.31 -3.95 6.49
N GLU A 175 -5.55 -4.90 7.05
CA GLU A 175 -4.09 -4.79 7.14
C GLU A 175 -3.45 -5.02 5.77
N VAL A 176 -2.49 -4.19 5.40
CA VAL A 176 -1.65 -4.42 4.22
C VAL A 176 -0.32 -5.02 4.68
N ALA A 177 -0.01 -6.20 4.16
CA ALA A 177 1.20 -6.93 4.49
C ALA A 177 2.15 -6.96 3.29
N PHE A 178 3.44 -6.73 3.55
CA PHE A 178 4.51 -6.99 2.62
C PHE A 178 5.29 -8.22 3.09
N LEU A 179 5.22 -9.30 2.33
CA LEU A 179 5.74 -10.60 2.71
C LEU A 179 6.90 -11.01 1.81
N ARG A 180 7.85 -11.77 2.35
CA ARG A 180 8.96 -12.41 1.66
C ARG A 180 8.82 -13.92 1.72
N TRP A 181 9.05 -14.61 0.62
CA TRP A 181 9.08 -16.07 0.62
C TRP A 181 10.38 -16.56 1.26
N ASN A 182 10.27 -17.39 2.30
CA ASN A 182 11.37 -18.11 2.89
C ASN A 182 11.37 -19.55 2.37
N ALA A 183 12.31 -19.85 1.48
CA ALA A 183 12.43 -21.18 0.87
C ALA A 183 12.81 -22.28 1.89
N SER A 184 13.55 -21.93 2.95
CA SER A 184 13.99 -22.89 3.97
C SER A 184 12.82 -23.37 4.85
N SER A 185 11.86 -22.48 5.16
CA SER A 185 10.67 -22.83 5.94
C SER A 185 9.43 -23.11 5.09
N SER A 186 9.50 -22.89 3.77
CA SER A 186 8.36 -22.97 2.85
C SER A 186 7.17 -22.11 3.29
N GLU A 187 7.46 -20.90 3.74
CA GLU A 187 6.47 -20.00 4.33
C GLU A 187 6.72 -18.53 3.92
N TRP A 188 5.65 -17.75 3.89
CA TRP A 188 5.71 -16.30 3.75
C TRP A 188 6.00 -15.63 5.09
N THR A 189 7.13 -14.94 5.21
CA THR A 189 7.48 -14.17 6.41
C THR A 189 7.21 -12.68 6.18
N PRO A 190 6.65 -11.96 7.15
CA PRO A 190 6.38 -10.53 7.00
C PRO A 190 7.67 -9.71 7.00
N ILE A 191 7.84 -8.88 5.97
CA ILE A 191 8.81 -7.77 5.95
C ILE A 191 8.22 -6.60 6.74
N SER A 192 6.95 -6.27 6.48
CA SER A 192 6.22 -5.19 7.16
C SER A 192 4.72 -5.42 7.11
N ARG A 193 4.01 -4.85 8.08
CA ARG A 193 2.53 -4.82 8.14
C ARG A 193 2.09 -3.39 8.41
N SER A 194 0.97 -2.99 7.80
CA SER A 194 0.41 -1.66 7.94
C SER A 194 -1.10 -1.74 8.17
N PRO A 195 -1.65 -1.09 9.20
CA PRO A 195 -0.93 -0.34 10.23
C PRO A 195 -0.11 -1.27 11.13
N ALA A 196 1.10 -0.86 11.50
CA ALA A 196 1.99 -1.66 12.36
C ALA A 196 1.41 -1.81 13.78
N TYR A 197 0.72 -0.78 14.27
CA TYR A 197 0.05 -0.77 15.56
C TYR A 197 -1.38 -0.29 15.43
N LYS A 198 -2.25 -0.74 16.35
CA LYS A 198 -3.67 -0.39 16.35
C LYS A 198 -3.89 1.12 16.33
N CYS A 199 -3.07 1.91 17.04
CA CYS A 199 -3.23 3.36 17.06
C CYS A 199 -2.85 4.09 15.76
N ASN A 200 -2.17 3.43 14.81
CA ASN A 200 -1.92 4.02 13.49
C ASN A 200 -3.14 3.89 12.55
N THR A 201 -4.23 3.24 12.98
CA THR A 201 -5.48 3.25 12.24
C THR A 201 -6.03 4.67 12.13
N TYR A 202 -6.61 4.99 10.98
CA TYR A 202 -7.10 6.33 10.68
C TYR A 202 -8.16 6.77 11.71
N GLY A 203 -7.96 7.94 12.33
CA GLY A 203 -8.86 8.51 13.31
C GLY A 203 -8.79 7.91 14.73
N TYR A 204 -7.90 6.95 15.00
CA TYR A 204 -7.87 6.23 16.28
C TYR A 204 -7.65 7.15 17.51
N CYS A 205 -6.72 8.10 17.40
CA CYS A 205 -6.37 9.02 18.50
C CYS A 205 -7.26 10.26 18.62
N GLY A 206 -8.29 10.37 17.79
CA GLY A 206 -9.18 11.54 17.75
C GLY A 206 -8.49 12.83 17.33
N ALA A 207 -9.21 13.95 17.44
CA ALA A 207 -8.69 15.27 17.06
C ALA A 207 -7.53 15.71 17.97
N TYR A 208 -6.48 16.30 17.39
CA TYR A 208 -5.30 16.80 18.11
C TYR A 208 -4.54 15.74 18.95
N GLY A 209 -4.84 14.45 18.73
CA GLY A 209 -4.08 13.32 19.25
C GLY A 209 -3.24 12.68 18.15
N TYR A 210 -2.13 12.08 18.52
CA TYR A 210 -1.26 11.34 17.60
C TYR A 210 -0.85 10.00 18.22
N CYS A 211 -0.58 9.00 17.38
CA CYS A 211 -0.06 7.71 17.81
C CYS A 211 1.45 7.82 17.93
N ASP A 212 1.95 7.73 19.16
CA ASP A 212 3.37 7.79 19.46
C ASP A 212 3.97 6.38 19.32
N ASN A 213 4.89 6.23 18.37
CA ASN A 213 5.56 4.96 18.09
C ASN A 213 6.91 4.82 18.81
N THR A 214 7.30 5.77 19.68
CA THR A 214 8.59 5.70 20.39
C THR A 214 8.60 4.73 21.56
N ASP A 215 7.42 4.47 22.14
CA ASP A 215 7.28 3.55 23.26
C ASP A 215 7.20 2.09 22.80
N ALA A 216 7.53 1.15 23.69
CA ALA A 216 7.43 -0.28 23.43
C ALA A 216 6.00 -0.73 23.06
N ILE A 217 4.99 -0.02 23.59
CA ILE A 217 3.59 -0.19 23.22
C ILE A 217 3.09 1.15 22.70
N PRO A 218 3.05 1.34 21.37
CA PRO A 218 2.57 2.58 20.78
C PRO A 218 1.15 2.91 21.22
N THR A 219 0.95 4.15 21.65
CA THR A 219 -0.31 4.63 22.21
C THR A 219 -0.59 6.07 21.80
N CYS A 220 -1.83 6.51 22.03
CA CYS A 220 -2.21 7.88 21.72
C CYS A 220 -1.67 8.86 22.75
N ARG A 221 -1.09 9.96 22.27
CA ARG A 221 -0.69 11.12 23.06
C ARG A 221 -1.35 12.37 22.50
N CYS A 222 -1.58 13.35 23.38
CA CYS A 222 -1.99 14.67 22.96
C CYS A 222 -0.79 15.47 22.48
N LEU A 223 -1.01 16.34 21.49
CA LEU A 223 -0.02 17.34 21.11
C LEU A 223 0.32 18.23 22.31
N ASP A 224 1.56 18.70 22.39
CA ASP A 224 1.98 19.63 23.42
C ASP A 224 1.13 20.90 23.40
N GLY A 225 0.71 21.37 24.59
CA GLY A 225 -0.29 22.43 24.75
C GLY A 225 -1.76 21.94 24.71
N PHE A 226 -1.99 20.65 24.49
CA PHE A 226 -3.31 20.02 24.55
C PHE A 226 -3.39 19.04 25.73
N GLY A 227 -4.60 18.78 26.18
CA GLY A 227 -4.92 17.73 27.16
C GLY A 227 -6.11 16.90 26.69
N PRO A 228 -6.33 15.72 27.26
CA PRO A 228 -7.48 14.90 26.93
C PRO A 228 -8.79 15.67 27.01
N SER A 229 -9.66 15.45 26.04
CA SER A 229 -11.03 16.00 26.09
C SER A 229 -11.82 15.40 27.26
N ASP A 230 -11.55 14.14 27.58
CA ASP A 230 -12.13 13.39 28.70
C ASP A 230 -11.03 12.52 29.35
N GLU A 231 -10.62 12.87 30.56
CA GLU A 231 -9.50 12.21 31.26
C GLU A 231 -9.84 10.75 31.64
N ALA A 232 -11.11 10.47 31.97
CA ALA A 232 -11.52 9.14 32.40
C ALA A 232 -11.55 8.17 31.21
N GLU A 233 -12.09 8.59 30.08
CA GLU A 233 -12.06 7.80 28.84
C GLU A 233 -10.63 7.58 28.34
N TRP A 234 -9.80 8.64 28.40
CA TRP A 234 -8.41 8.57 27.94
C TRP A 234 -7.58 7.60 28.78
N ALA A 235 -7.72 7.64 30.11
CA ALA A 235 -7.09 6.68 31.02
C ALA A 235 -7.61 5.25 30.81
N GLY A 236 -8.88 5.10 30.38
CA GLY A 236 -9.48 3.82 30.00
C GLY A 236 -9.09 3.30 28.61
N GLY A 237 -8.27 4.03 27.85
CA GLY A 237 -7.82 3.63 26.52
C GLY A 237 -8.81 3.95 25.39
N ASN A 238 -9.85 4.75 25.66
CA ASN A 238 -10.74 5.29 24.64
C ASN A 238 -10.27 6.69 24.23
N PHE A 239 -9.66 6.79 23.06
CA PHE A 239 -9.07 8.03 22.53
C PHE A 239 -9.97 8.75 21.52
N SER A 240 -11.19 8.26 21.29
CA SER A 240 -12.07 8.74 20.21
C SER A 240 -12.42 10.23 20.29
N ARG A 241 -12.54 10.79 21.51
CA ARG A 241 -12.81 12.22 21.74
C ARG A 241 -11.60 13.13 21.55
N GLY A 242 -10.41 12.55 21.35
CA GLY A 242 -9.19 13.30 21.11
C GLY A 242 -8.80 14.20 22.27
N CYS A 243 -8.09 15.27 21.91
CA CYS A 243 -7.54 16.25 22.82
C CYS A 243 -8.15 17.63 22.55
N ARG A 244 -8.09 18.50 23.56
CA ARG A 244 -8.49 19.89 23.49
C ARG A 244 -7.35 20.79 23.94
N ARG A 245 -7.31 22.01 23.40
CA ARG A 245 -6.32 23.01 23.81
C ARG A 245 -6.49 23.31 25.30
N LYS A 246 -5.36 23.41 26.02
CA LYS A 246 -5.35 23.85 27.43
C LYS A 246 -5.64 25.34 27.56
N GLU A 247 -5.25 26.12 26.55
CA GLU A 247 -5.44 27.58 26.50
C GLU A 247 -6.15 27.98 25.20
N ALA A 248 -7.04 28.97 25.29
CA ALA A 248 -7.78 29.49 24.13
C ALA A 248 -6.90 30.42 23.29
N LEU A 249 -6.96 30.29 21.97
CA LEU A 249 -6.28 31.17 21.02
C LEU A 249 -6.90 32.57 21.02
N ARG A 250 -6.07 33.60 20.90
CA ARG A 250 -6.50 35.01 20.90
C ARG A 250 -6.61 35.60 19.50
N CYS A 251 -5.84 35.05 18.55
CA CYS A 251 -5.58 35.57 17.20
C CYS A 251 -5.04 37.02 17.18
N GLY A 252 -4.21 37.36 16.19
CA GLY A 252 -3.75 38.75 15.99
C GLY A 252 -2.48 39.16 16.75
N GLY A 253 -1.53 38.23 16.95
CA GLY A 253 -0.15 38.55 17.33
C GLY A 253 0.30 38.15 18.75
N GLY A 254 -0.57 37.48 19.52
CA GLY A 254 -0.22 36.91 20.82
C GLY A 254 -0.07 35.37 20.85
N ASP A 255 -0.43 34.69 19.77
CA ASP A 255 -0.35 33.24 19.65
C ASP A 255 0.91 32.84 18.88
N GLY A 256 1.43 31.64 19.15
CA GLY A 256 2.60 31.08 18.46
C GLY A 256 2.36 29.64 18.01
N PHE A 257 3.26 29.15 17.16
CA PHE A 257 3.26 27.77 16.70
C PHE A 257 4.35 26.96 17.39
N LEU A 258 4.03 25.73 17.77
CA LEU A 258 5.00 24.75 18.24
C LEU A 258 5.48 23.90 17.06
N THR A 259 6.79 23.72 16.95
CA THR A 259 7.37 22.85 15.92
C THR A 259 7.30 21.40 16.38
N LEU A 260 6.71 20.53 15.54
CA LEU A 260 6.58 19.10 15.81
C LEU A 260 7.42 18.30 14.78
N PRO A 261 8.59 17.75 15.17
CA PRO A 261 9.46 17.03 14.25
C PRO A 261 8.92 15.63 13.93
N ALA A 262 9.29 15.09 12.76
CA ALA A 262 9.00 13.71 12.33
C ALA A 262 7.51 13.30 12.35
N MET A 263 6.61 14.27 12.23
CA MET A 263 5.17 14.02 12.20
C MET A 263 4.69 13.65 10.81
N LYS A 264 3.79 12.65 10.75
CA LYS A 264 2.94 12.46 9.57
C LYS A 264 1.95 13.63 9.53
N ALA A 265 1.86 14.31 8.40
CA ALA A 265 0.90 15.40 8.21
C ALA A 265 -0.55 14.89 8.41
N PRO A 266 -1.42 15.70 9.05
CA PRO A 266 -2.83 15.36 9.23
C PRO A 266 -3.55 15.31 7.88
N ASP A 267 -4.76 14.77 7.85
CA ASP A 267 -5.58 14.75 6.64
C ASP A 267 -6.25 16.10 6.35
N ARG A 268 -6.88 16.23 5.18
CA ARG A 268 -7.64 17.44 4.75
C ARG A 268 -6.86 18.76 4.79
N PHE A 269 -5.54 18.70 4.65
CA PHE A 269 -4.71 19.89 4.52
C PHE A 269 -4.92 20.59 3.17
N LEU A 270 -4.85 21.93 3.18
CA LEU A 270 -4.80 22.71 1.97
C LEU A 270 -3.37 22.70 1.42
N ARG A 271 -3.19 22.25 0.19
CA ARG A 271 -1.88 22.22 -0.45
C ARG A 271 -1.65 23.48 -1.26
N LEU A 272 -0.74 24.33 -0.78
CA LEU A 272 -0.30 25.54 -1.46
C LEU A 272 0.98 25.23 -2.25
N TRP A 273 0.98 25.55 -3.54
CA TRP A 273 2.15 25.38 -4.40
C TRP A 273 2.96 26.68 -4.50
N ASN A 274 4.27 26.57 -4.77
CA ASN A 274 5.18 27.70 -5.02
C ASN A 274 5.22 28.74 -3.89
N LYS A 275 5.18 28.31 -2.63
CA LYS A 275 5.40 29.15 -1.46
C LYS A 275 6.63 28.69 -0.71
N SER A 276 7.40 29.64 -0.17
CA SER A 276 8.47 29.32 0.77
C SER A 276 7.87 28.88 2.13
N PHE A 277 8.71 28.32 2.99
CA PHE A 277 8.31 27.99 4.35
C PHE A 277 7.84 29.24 5.11
N ASP A 278 8.60 30.33 5.01
CA ASP A 278 8.31 31.59 5.71
C ASP A 278 7.01 32.23 5.21
N ASP A 279 6.76 32.20 3.90
CA ASP A 279 5.50 32.70 3.33
C ASP A 279 4.30 31.90 3.84
N CYS A 280 4.44 30.57 3.92
CA CYS A 280 3.40 29.69 4.44
C CYS A 280 3.13 29.94 5.93
N ALA A 281 4.20 30.13 6.71
CA ALA A 281 4.12 30.47 8.13
C ALA A 281 3.45 31.82 8.36
N ALA A 282 3.81 32.84 7.57
CA ALA A 282 3.24 34.19 7.66
C ALA A 282 1.74 34.19 7.27
N GLU A 283 1.37 33.48 6.20
CA GLU A 283 -0.02 33.35 5.78
C GLU A 283 -0.86 32.63 6.83
N CYS A 284 -0.35 31.54 7.40
CA CYS A 284 -1.03 30.84 8.50
C CYS A 284 -1.18 31.73 9.74
N SER A 285 -0.13 32.43 10.13
CA SER A 285 -0.14 33.35 11.28
C SER A 285 -1.14 34.51 11.12
N SER A 286 -1.37 34.95 9.87
CA SER A 286 -2.33 36.02 9.56
C SER A 286 -3.80 35.55 9.55
N SER A 287 -4.04 34.24 9.48
CA SER A 287 -5.37 33.67 9.34
C SER A 287 -5.83 33.01 10.64
N CYS A 288 -6.87 33.55 11.29
CA CYS A 288 -7.42 32.98 12.53
C CYS A 288 -8.03 31.58 12.37
N SER A 289 -8.26 31.12 11.13
CA SER A 289 -8.74 29.76 10.85
C SER A 289 -7.59 28.76 10.67
N CYS A 290 -6.35 29.24 10.49
CA CYS A 290 -5.20 28.37 10.35
C CYS A 290 -4.75 27.87 11.72
N VAL A 291 -4.66 26.54 11.87
CA VAL A 291 -4.29 25.90 13.14
C VAL A 291 -2.96 25.18 13.10
N ALA A 292 -2.41 24.96 11.90
CA ALA A 292 -1.12 24.34 11.65
C ALA A 292 -0.67 24.61 10.22
N TYR A 293 0.64 24.62 10.00
CA TYR A 293 1.27 24.60 8.69
C TYR A 293 2.44 23.62 8.72
N ALA A 294 2.79 23.10 7.55
CA ALA A 294 3.95 22.23 7.39
C ALA A 294 4.62 22.55 6.06
N TYR A 295 5.94 22.43 6.03
CA TYR A 295 6.67 22.45 4.77
C TYR A 295 6.82 21.05 4.24
N ALA A 296 6.48 20.86 2.98
CA ALA A 296 6.76 19.62 2.28
C ALA A 296 8.00 19.82 1.38
N SER A 297 9.18 19.97 1.98
CA SER A 297 10.45 19.70 1.28
C SER A 297 10.81 18.24 1.52
N TRP A 298 10.49 17.36 0.59
CA TRP A 298 11.01 15.98 0.63
C TRP A 298 12.51 15.88 0.29
N LEU A 299 13.26 16.95 0.54
CA LEU A 299 14.71 17.06 0.41
C LEU A 299 15.20 17.99 1.52
N GLU A 300 15.32 17.47 2.74
CA GLU A 300 16.35 17.82 3.74
C GLU A 300 16.07 17.02 5.02
N ASN A 301 16.34 15.72 4.93
CA ASN A 301 17.17 14.95 5.87
C ASN A 301 17.18 13.47 5.45
#